data_AF-Q3KBD3-F1
#
_entry.id   AF-Q3KBD3-F1
#
_cell.length_a   1.000
_cell.length_b   1.000
_cell.length_c   1.000
_cell.angle_alpha   90.00
_cell.angle_beta   90.00
_cell.angle_gamma   90.00
#
_symmetry.space_group_name_H-M   'P 1'
#
loop_
_entity.id
_entity.type
_entity.pdbx_description
1 polymer ?
#
loop_
_entity_poly.entity_id
_entity_poly.type
_entity_poly.pdbx_seq_one_letter_code
_entity_poly.pdbx_strand_id
1 'polypeptide(L)'
;MKLKTLAISLLCCVSLFSNAADLPIKEGMPFSKARKALIKNGWKPNPTYSGEFGVESVIQRKGFSEIESCTEGVRYCSFNYIRNGDCLGVGTVGEEIKDMKIYSWSFKCPEKD
;
A
#
# COMPACT_ATOMS: atom_id res chain seq x y z
N MET A 1 -53.98 11.03 36.17
CA MET A 1 -53.44 10.61 34.85
C MET A 1 -51.92 10.74 34.92
N LYS A 2 -51.17 9.63 35.00
CA LYS A 2 -49.70 9.65 35.08
C LYS A 2 -49.13 9.61 33.66
N LEU A 3 -48.57 10.74 33.21
CA LEU A 3 -47.91 10.86 31.92
C LEU A 3 -46.52 10.19 32.03
N LYS A 4 -46.37 9.01 31.44
CA LYS A 4 -45.08 8.31 31.39
C LYS A 4 -44.22 8.94 30.31
N THR A 5 -43.19 9.67 30.72
CA THR A 5 -42.14 10.18 29.83
C THR A 5 -41.34 8.99 29.30
N LEU A 6 -41.54 8.62 28.02
CA LEU A 6 -40.65 7.69 27.34
C LEU A 6 -39.35 8.43 27.00
N ALA A 7 -38.29 8.14 27.73
CA ALA A 7 -36.93 8.52 27.35
C ALA A 7 -36.48 7.61 26.20
N ILE A 8 -36.58 8.09 24.97
CA ILE A 8 -36.01 7.43 23.80
C ILE A 8 -34.50 7.64 23.86
N SER A 9 -33.80 6.60 24.31
CA SER A 9 -32.34 6.48 24.24
C SER A 9 -31.90 6.55 22.78
N LEU A 10 -31.37 7.70 22.38
CA LEU A 10 -30.78 7.93 21.07
C LEU A 10 -29.42 7.21 21.03
N LEU A 11 -29.41 5.94 20.61
CA LEU A 11 -28.20 5.21 20.29
C LEU A 11 -27.44 5.98 19.20
N CYS A 12 -26.41 6.73 19.57
CA CYS A 12 -25.44 7.26 18.62
C CYS A 12 -24.72 6.07 17.99
N CYS A 13 -25.18 5.63 16.82
CA CYS A 13 -24.38 4.86 15.89
C CYS A 13 -23.21 5.76 15.45
N VAL A 14 -22.13 5.77 16.22
CA VAL A 14 -20.88 6.39 15.82
C VAL A 14 -20.42 5.62 14.59
N SER A 15 -20.67 6.21 13.43
CA SER A 15 -20.25 5.66 12.15
C SER A 15 -18.73 5.63 12.20
N LEU A 16 -18.15 4.44 12.34
CA LEU A 16 -16.73 4.26 12.05
C LEU A 16 -16.59 4.55 10.57
N PHE A 17 -16.19 5.77 10.24
CA PHE A 17 -15.88 6.15 8.86
C PHE A 17 -14.73 5.24 8.42
N SER A 18 -15.06 4.19 7.67
CA SER A 18 -14.09 3.49 6.82
C SER A 18 -13.57 4.54 5.85
N ASN A 19 -12.47 5.19 6.22
CA ASN A 19 -11.70 5.99 5.28
C ASN A 19 -11.06 4.99 4.33
N ALA A 20 -11.79 4.60 3.28
CA ALA A 20 -11.16 4.15 2.06
C ALA A 20 -10.36 5.35 1.57
N ALA A 21 -9.15 5.52 2.11
CA ALA A 21 -8.32 6.65 1.79
C ALA A 21 -8.09 6.63 0.29
N ASP A 22 -8.54 7.66 -0.42
CA ASP A 22 -8.28 7.82 -1.84
C ASP A 22 -6.77 7.72 -2.07
N LEU A 23 -6.32 6.59 -2.61
CA LEU A 23 -4.92 6.36 -2.88
C LEU A 23 -4.51 7.17 -4.12
N PRO A 24 -3.38 7.88 -4.09
CA PRO A 24 -2.93 8.73 -5.20
C PRO A 24 -2.29 7.91 -6.35
N ILE A 25 -2.79 6.70 -6.59
CA ILE A 25 -2.29 5.76 -7.61
C ILE A 25 -3.47 5.21 -8.42
N LYS A 26 -3.16 4.69 -9.61
CA LYS A 26 -4.12 4.00 -10.48
C LYS A 26 -3.38 2.99 -11.33
N GLU A 27 -4.10 1.99 -11.82
CA GLU A 27 -3.58 1.02 -12.77
C GLU A 27 -2.98 1.72 -14.02
N GLY A 28 -1.88 1.18 -14.53
CA GLY A 28 -1.12 1.72 -15.65
C GLY A 28 -0.27 2.95 -15.34
N MET A 29 -0.36 3.53 -14.13
CA MET A 29 0.51 4.64 -13.73
C MET A 29 1.98 4.18 -13.70
N PRO A 30 2.95 4.97 -14.25
CA PRO A 30 4.37 4.65 -14.09
C PRO A 30 4.74 4.54 -12.60
N PHE A 31 5.50 3.50 -12.24
CA PHE A 31 5.85 3.21 -10.85
C PHE A 31 6.57 4.39 -10.18
N SER A 32 7.51 5.02 -10.87
CA SER A 32 8.23 6.21 -10.36
C SER A 32 7.29 7.37 -9.99
N LYS A 33 6.22 7.58 -10.77
CA LYS A 33 5.19 8.59 -10.49
C LYS A 33 4.33 8.18 -9.30
N ALA A 34 3.92 6.91 -9.24
CA ALA A 34 3.13 6.38 -8.14
C ALA A 34 3.88 6.47 -6.81
N ARG A 35 5.14 6.04 -6.77
CA ARG A 35 6.03 6.15 -5.60
C ARG A 35 6.11 7.59 -5.09
N LYS A 36 6.37 8.55 -5.99
CA LYS A 36 6.43 9.97 -5.62
C LYS A 36 5.11 10.46 -5.03
N ALA A 37 3.97 10.03 -5.58
CA ALA A 37 2.65 10.39 -5.08
C ALA A 37 2.38 9.79 -3.69
N LEU A 38 2.73 8.52 -3.47
CA LEU A 38 2.60 7.83 -2.19
C LEU A 38 3.43 8.53 -1.11
N ILE A 39 4.72 8.78 -1.37
CA ILE A 39 5.63 9.48 -0.44
C ILE A 39 5.10 10.88 -0.10
N LYS A 40 4.64 11.64 -1.11
CA LYS A 40 4.03 12.95 -0.89
C LYS A 40 2.79 12.89 0.02
N ASN A 41 2.06 11.77 0.01
CA ASN A 41 0.86 11.54 0.82
C ASN A 41 1.16 10.77 2.13
N GLY A 42 2.42 10.79 2.58
CA GLY A 42 2.82 10.28 3.90
C GLY A 42 3.05 8.77 3.96
N TRP A 43 2.95 8.03 2.86
CA TRP A 43 3.38 6.65 2.79
C TRP A 43 4.89 6.55 2.80
N LYS A 44 5.45 5.70 3.65
CA LYS A 44 6.89 5.48 3.76
C LYS A 44 7.24 4.12 3.16
N PRO A 45 8.38 3.99 2.44
CA PRO A 45 8.94 2.69 2.09
C PRO A 45 9.02 1.78 3.32
N ASN A 46 8.55 0.54 3.19
CA ASN A 46 8.60 -0.47 4.24
C ASN A 46 9.49 -1.62 3.75
N PRO A 47 10.77 -1.69 4.17
CA PRO A 47 11.70 -2.72 3.69
C PRO A 47 11.31 -4.11 4.20
N THR A 48 11.20 -5.07 3.29
CA THR A 48 10.85 -6.46 3.64
C THR A 48 11.79 -7.48 3.00
N TYR A 49 12.36 -7.19 1.83
CA TYR A 49 13.37 -8.06 1.22
C TYR A 49 14.70 -7.99 1.97
N SER A 50 15.21 -9.15 2.40
CA SER A 50 16.44 -9.31 3.18
C SER A 50 17.54 -10.10 2.46
N GLY A 51 17.30 -10.54 1.22
CA GLY A 51 18.28 -11.32 0.45
C GLY A 51 19.40 -10.46 -0.15
N GLU A 52 20.46 -11.13 -0.61
CA GLU A 52 21.65 -10.47 -1.16
C GLU A 52 21.75 -10.52 -2.69
N PHE A 53 20.97 -11.40 -3.33
CA PHE A 53 21.10 -11.76 -4.75
C PHE A 53 19.80 -11.58 -5.54
N GLY A 54 19.87 -11.63 -6.86
CA GLY A 54 18.68 -11.49 -7.70
C GLY A 54 18.28 -10.04 -7.95
N VAL A 55 17.15 -9.84 -8.61
CA VAL A 55 16.74 -8.53 -9.14
C VAL A 55 16.28 -7.59 -8.03
N GLU A 56 15.70 -8.13 -6.96
CA GLU A 56 15.32 -7.42 -5.75
C GLU A 56 16.53 -6.70 -5.17
N SER A 57 17.67 -7.40 -5.04
CA SER A 57 18.93 -6.81 -4.59
C SER A 57 19.41 -5.67 -5.50
N VAL A 58 19.23 -5.79 -6.82
CA VAL A 58 19.58 -4.75 -7.80
C VAL A 58 18.67 -3.53 -7.66
N ILE A 59 17.37 -3.75 -7.48
CA ILE A 59 16.36 -2.70 -7.27
C ILE A 59 16.61 -1.97 -5.94
N GLN A 60 16.93 -2.71 -4.87
CA GLN A 60 17.26 -2.15 -3.56
C GLN A 60 18.51 -1.27 -3.62
N ARG A 61 19.57 -1.72 -4.31
CA ARG A 61 20.79 -0.93 -4.55
C ARG A 61 20.54 0.36 -5.36
N LYS A 62 19.45 0.41 -6.13
CA LYS A 62 18.99 1.63 -6.83
C LYS A 62 18.14 2.56 -5.93
N GLY A 63 17.98 2.26 -4.65
CA GLY A 63 17.30 3.11 -3.66
C GLY A 63 15.80 2.83 -3.50
N PHE A 64 15.31 1.68 -3.95
CA PHE A 64 13.93 1.23 -3.78
C PHE A 64 13.88 0.17 -2.68
N SER A 65 14.04 0.61 -1.43
CA SER A 65 14.09 -0.28 -0.26
C SER A 65 12.76 -0.99 0.00
N GLU A 66 11.66 -0.45 -0.51
CA GLU A 66 10.32 -1.02 -0.41
C GLU A 66 10.09 -2.29 -1.23
N ILE A 67 11.06 -2.75 -2.03
CA ILE A 67 10.92 -4.00 -2.79
C ILE A 67 10.74 -5.20 -1.85
N GLU A 68 9.79 -6.06 -2.18
CA GLU A 68 9.52 -7.31 -1.47
C GLU A 68 9.98 -8.51 -2.27
N SER A 69 9.47 -8.64 -3.49
CA SER A 69 9.70 -9.80 -4.35
C SER A 69 9.37 -9.47 -5.78
N CYS A 70 9.95 -10.23 -6.71
CA CYS A 70 9.65 -10.20 -8.12
C CYS A 70 9.55 -11.62 -8.68
N THR A 71 8.57 -11.84 -9.54
CA THR A 71 8.43 -13.09 -10.32
C THR A 71 9.48 -13.15 -11.45
N GLU A 72 9.93 -14.35 -11.79
CA GLU A 72 10.71 -14.60 -13.01
C GLU A 72 9.82 -14.47 -14.26
N GLY A 73 10.39 -14.11 -15.42
CA GLY A 73 9.64 -13.96 -16.67
C GLY A 73 9.02 -12.57 -16.85
N VAL A 74 7.68 -12.43 -16.81
CA VAL A 74 6.95 -11.16 -17.09
C VAL A 74 7.21 -10.05 -16.04
N ARG A 75 8.04 -10.35 -15.03
CA ARG A 75 8.54 -9.45 -13.97
C ARG A 75 7.41 -8.66 -13.30
N TYR A 76 6.48 -9.36 -12.66
CA TYR A 76 5.63 -8.74 -11.65
C TYR A 76 6.45 -8.55 -10.37
N CYS A 77 6.46 -7.33 -9.83
CA CYS A 77 7.15 -7.02 -8.58
C CYS A 77 6.18 -6.41 -7.56
N SER A 78 6.38 -6.77 -6.29
CA SER A 78 5.63 -6.27 -5.14
C SER A 78 6.48 -5.30 -4.33
N PHE A 79 5.85 -4.19 -3.89
CA PHE A 79 6.48 -3.16 -3.09
C PHE A 79 5.62 -2.79 -1.88
N ASN A 80 6.24 -2.60 -0.72
CA ASN A 80 5.55 -2.38 0.55
C ASN A 80 5.72 -0.96 1.08
N TYR A 81 4.62 -0.38 1.53
CA TYR A 81 4.57 0.92 2.18
C TYR A 81 3.83 0.84 3.50
N ILE A 82 4.13 1.79 4.39
CA ILE A 82 3.47 1.94 5.69
C ILE A 82 3.10 3.40 5.95
N ARG A 83 1.94 3.63 6.56
CA ARG A 83 1.49 4.95 7.02
C ARG A 83 0.60 4.81 8.25
N ASN A 84 1.00 5.39 9.38
CA ASN A 84 0.22 5.38 10.63
C ASN A 84 -0.24 3.98 11.09
N GLY A 85 0.54 2.93 10.81
CA GLY A 85 0.20 1.54 11.12
C GLY A 85 -0.54 0.81 9.99
N ASP A 86 -1.09 1.53 9.01
CA ASP A 86 -1.67 0.92 7.80
C ASP A 86 -0.56 0.48 6.84
N CYS A 87 -0.73 -0.70 6.26
CA CYS A 87 0.16 -1.25 5.24
C CYS A 87 -0.46 -1.11 3.85
N LEU A 88 0.39 -0.93 2.84
CA LEU A 88 0.00 -0.91 1.44
C LEU A 88 1.00 -1.73 0.63
N GLY A 89 0.53 -2.85 0.10
CA GLY A 89 1.23 -3.62 -0.92
C GLY A 89 0.86 -3.09 -2.30
N VAL A 90 1.87 -2.80 -3.11
CA VAL A 90 1.72 -2.26 -4.47
C VAL A 90 2.34 -3.24 -5.46
N GLY A 91 1.50 -3.74 -6.37
CA GLY A 91 1.92 -4.60 -7.45
C GLY A 91 2.28 -3.80 -8.70
N THR A 92 3.38 -4.16 -9.35
CA THR A 92 3.79 -3.61 -10.64
C THR A 92 4.05 -4.70 -11.68
N VAL A 93 4.06 -4.31 -12.95
CA VAL A 93 4.50 -5.14 -14.07
C VAL A 93 5.52 -4.38 -14.92
N GLY A 94 6.59 -5.07 -15.34
CA GLY A 94 7.65 -4.53 -16.20
C GLY A 94 9.05 -4.94 -15.73
N GLU A 95 10.02 -4.96 -16.64
CA GLU A 95 11.36 -5.52 -16.36
C GLU A 95 12.26 -4.59 -15.54
N GLU A 96 12.27 -3.30 -15.91
CA GLU A 96 13.06 -2.27 -15.24
C GLU A 96 12.16 -1.20 -14.61
N ILE A 97 12.64 -0.58 -13.53
CA ILE A 97 11.95 0.51 -12.80
C ILE A 97 11.39 1.61 -13.72
N LYS A 98 12.10 1.94 -14.81
CA LYS A 98 11.70 2.99 -15.75
C LYS A 98 10.45 2.61 -16.56
N ASP A 99 10.25 1.32 -16.79
CA ASP A 99 9.17 0.75 -17.61
C ASP A 99 8.03 0.16 -16.76
N MET A 100 8.29 -0.06 -15.46
CA MET A 100 7.31 -0.59 -14.51
C MET A 100 6.08 0.31 -14.38
N LYS A 101 4.91 -0.33 -14.39
CA LYS A 101 3.60 0.31 -14.18
C LYS A 101 2.85 -0.37 -13.05
N ILE A 102 2.02 0.40 -12.35
CA ILE A 102 1.09 -0.15 -11.35
C ILE A 102 0.12 -1.12 -12.04
N TYR A 103 -0.01 -2.32 -11.48
CA TYR A 103 -1.01 -3.29 -11.92
C TYR A 103 -2.08 -3.55 -10.83
N SER A 104 -1.71 -3.47 -9.55
CA SER A 104 -2.63 -3.70 -8.43
C SER A 104 -2.15 -3.05 -7.14
N TRP A 105 -3.01 -3.03 -6.12
CA TRP A 105 -2.65 -2.69 -4.75
C TRP A 105 -3.62 -3.32 -3.75
N SER A 106 -3.17 -3.49 -2.51
CA SER A 106 -4.01 -3.97 -1.40
C SER A 106 -3.51 -3.45 -0.06
N PHE A 107 -4.41 -3.32 0.91
CA PHE A 107 -4.07 -2.94 2.28
C PHE A 107 -3.74 -4.18 3.13
N LYS A 108 -2.70 -4.92 2.75
CA LYS A 108 -2.20 -6.09 3.48
C LYS A 108 -0.81 -5.77 4.04
N CYS A 109 -0.55 -6.14 5.29
CA CYS A 109 0.79 -6.08 5.84
C CYS A 109 1.64 -7.26 5.36
N PRO A 110 2.94 -7.03 5.13
CA PRO A 110 3.88 -8.11 4.84
C PRO A 110 3.85 -9.15 5.96
N GLU A 111 3.96 -10.42 5.58
CA GLU A 111 4.16 -11.49 6.55
C GLU A 111 5.54 -11.30 7.20
N LYS A 112 5.60 -11.53 8.52
CA LYS A 112 6.86 -11.48 9.26
C LYS A 112 7.36 -12.91 9.38
N ASP A 113 8.59 -13.13 8.93
CA ASP A 113 9.33 -14.36 9.21
C ASP A 113 9.68 -14.48 10.71
#